data_AF-A0A959V0L3-F1
#
_entry.id   AF-A0A959V0L3-F1
#
_cell.length_a   1.000
_cell.length_b   1.000
_cell.length_c   1.000
_cell.angle_alpha   90.00
_cell.angle_beta   90.00
_cell.angle_gamma   90.00
#
_symmetry.space_group_name_H-M   'P 1'
#
loop_
_entity.id
_entity.type
_entity.pdbx_description
1 polymer ?
#
loop_
_entity_poly.entity_id
_entity_poly.type
_entity_poly.pdbx_seq_one_letter_code
_entity_poly.pdbx_strand_id
1 'polypeptide(L)'
;DDIGMVATAADVCAFLRALNTGTLQTTEERKIYTSIYEYEHAGWVPGYESFAKYYADLDAVMVTFYSTTDRDLIKWNLAEILNARFARIIGRERSAKDG
;
A
#
# COMPACT_ATOMS: atom_id res chain seq x y z
N ASP A 1 -21.35 -13.30 3.67
CA ASP A 1 -20.34 -12.90 4.66
C ASP A 1 -19.61 -11.68 4.17
N ASP A 2 -19.69 -10.63 4.98
CA ASP A 2 -19.11 -9.31 4.71
C ASP A 2 -17.74 -9.26 5.40
N ILE A 3 -16.74 -9.88 4.77
CA ILE A 3 -15.40 -10.14 5.36
C ILE A 3 -14.42 -8.97 5.21
N GLY A 4 -14.89 -7.80 4.76
CA GLY A 4 -14.07 -6.59 4.69
C GLY A 4 -14.53 -5.60 3.62
N MET A 5 -13.72 -4.56 3.40
CA MET A 5 -13.95 -3.61 2.32
C MET A 5 -13.50 -4.19 0.97
N VAL A 6 -14.33 -4.04 -0.05
CA VAL A 6 -14.04 -4.46 -1.43
C VAL A 6 -13.73 -3.22 -2.26
N ALA A 7 -12.56 -3.20 -2.91
CA ALA A 7 -12.12 -2.09 -3.75
C ALA A 7 -11.20 -2.59 -4.87
N THR A 8 -11.10 -1.82 -5.96
CA THR A 8 -10.10 -2.09 -7.00
C THR A 8 -8.75 -1.49 -6.63
N ALA A 9 -7.67 -1.92 -7.29
CA ALA A 9 -6.35 -1.36 -7.05
C ALA A 9 -6.31 0.14 -7.42
N ALA A 10 -7.05 0.54 -8.46
CA ALA A 10 -7.16 1.93 -8.87
C ALA A 10 -7.83 2.79 -7.79
N ASP A 11 -8.92 2.33 -7.19
CA ASP A 11 -9.64 3.08 -6.14
C ASP A 11 -8.76 3.23 -4.89
N VAL A 12 -8.10 2.16 -4.45
CA VAL A 12 -7.19 2.21 -3.30
C VAL A 12 -5.99 3.10 -3.59
N CYS A 13 -5.43 3.06 -4.81
CA CYS A 13 -4.34 3.95 -5.21
C CYS A 13 -4.76 5.43 -5.14
N ALA A 14 -5.94 5.76 -5.66
CA ALA A 14 -6.46 7.13 -5.64
C ALA A 14 -6.68 7.63 -4.20
N PHE A 15 -7.31 6.79 -3.36
CA PHE A 15 -7.51 7.07 -1.95
C PHE A 15 -6.18 7.30 -1.22
N LEU A 16 -5.24 6.37 -1.36
CA LEU A 16 -3.97 6.43 -0.64
C LEU A 16 -3.12 7.64 -1.09
N ARG A 17 -3.15 7.98 -2.38
CA ARG A 17 -2.51 9.20 -2.89
C ARG A 17 -3.14 10.43 -2.26
N ALA A 18 -4.47 10.54 -2.27
CA ALA A 18 -5.18 11.69 -1.70
C ALA A 18 -4.94 11.85 -0.19
N LEU A 19 -4.85 10.73 0.53
CA LEU A 19 -4.52 10.69 1.95
C LEU A 19 -3.10 11.23 2.20
N ASN A 20 -2.11 10.74 1.45
CA ASN A 20 -0.70 11.10 1.64
C ASN A 20 -0.33 12.50 1.11
N THR A 21 -0.94 12.96 0.01
CA THR A 21 -0.71 14.31 -0.53
C THR A 21 -1.58 15.37 0.14
N GLY A 22 -2.51 14.94 1.00
CA GLY A 22 -3.27 15.86 1.82
C GLY A 22 -4.43 16.54 1.14
N THR A 23 -5.02 15.92 0.11
CA THR A 23 -6.24 16.42 -0.52
C THR A 23 -7.50 15.88 0.15
N LEU A 24 -7.38 14.86 1.00
CA LEU A 24 -8.50 14.23 1.70
C LEU A 24 -8.91 14.92 3.01
N GLN A 25 -7.96 15.58 3.67
CA GLN A 25 -8.09 16.09 5.04
C GLN A 25 -7.69 17.55 5.13
N THR A 26 -8.32 18.29 6.04
CA THR A 26 -7.84 19.60 6.49
C THR A 26 -6.50 19.48 7.22
N THR A 27 -5.82 20.61 7.42
CA THR A 27 -4.54 20.66 8.16
C THR A 27 -4.66 20.10 9.57
N GLU A 28 -5.77 20.38 10.27
CA GLU A 28 -5.96 19.93 11.65
C GLU A 28 -6.29 18.43 11.72
N GLU A 29 -7.15 17.93 10.85
CA GLU A 29 -7.44 16.48 10.75
C GLU A 29 -6.18 15.68 10.44
N ARG A 30 -5.33 16.20 9.54
CA ARG A 30 -4.06 15.56 9.21
C ARG A 30 -3.12 15.48 10.39
N LYS A 31 -2.95 16.57 11.15
CA LYS A 31 -2.09 16.58 12.34
C LYS A 31 -2.52 15.51 13.35
N ILE A 32 -3.82 15.38 13.57
CA ILE A 32 -4.38 14.35 14.45
C ILE A 32 -4.09 12.97 13.87
N TYR A 33 -4.41 12.74 12.59
CA TYR A 33 -4.21 11.45 11.93
C TYR A 33 -2.75 10.99 11.95
N THR A 34 -1.81 11.86 11.58
CA THR A 34 -0.36 11.56 11.60
C THR A 34 0.19 11.32 12.99
N SER A 35 -0.44 11.86 14.03
CA SER A 35 0.03 11.67 15.40
C SER A 35 -0.29 10.28 15.96
N ILE A 36 -1.22 9.56 15.34
CA ILE A 36 -1.74 8.27 15.83
C ILE A 36 -1.65 7.12 14.83
N TYR A 37 -1.41 7.39 13.54
CA TYR A 37 -1.49 6.38 12.49
C TYR A 37 -0.42 6.55 11.42
N GLU A 38 0.23 5.45 11.05
CA GLU A 38 1.14 5.37 9.90
C GLU A 38 0.32 5.14 8.64
N TYR A 39 0.65 5.83 7.55
CA TYR A 39 -0.13 5.80 6.30
C TYR A 39 -0.08 4.48 5.53
N GLU A 40 0.61 3.47 6.05
CA GLU A 40 0.77 2.16 5.43
C GLU A 40 -0.28 1.18 5.97
N HIS A 41 -0.77 0.31 5.10
CA HIS A 41 -1.75 -0.69 5.49
C HIS A 41 -1.50 -2.02 4.81
N ALA A 42 -1.55 -3.10 5.60
CA ALA A 42 -1.56 -4.46 5.10
C ALA A 42 -2.77 -5.18 5.69
N GLY A 43 -3.45 -5.97 4.87
CA GLY A 43 -4.69 -6.67 5.22
C GLY A 43 -4.58 -8.15 4.93
N TRP A 44 -5.11 -8.98 5.83
CA TRP A 44 -5.18 -10.43 5.65
C TRP A 44 -6.57 -10.93 6.05
N VAL A 45 -7.22 -11.63 5.13
CA VAL A 45 -8.47 -12.35 5.37
C VAL A 45 -8.38 -13.74 4.74
N PRO A 46 -9.21 -14.72 5.14
CA PRO A 46 -9.21 -16.03 4.49
C PRO A 46 -9.41 -15.89 2.97
N GLY A 47 -8.43 -16.37 2.20
CA GLY A 47 -8.42 -16.32 0.75
C GLY A 47 -7.80 -15.06 0.12
N TYR A 48 -7.54 -13.98 0.88
CA TYR A 48 -6.99 -12.74 0.32
C TYR A 48 -6.02 -12.02 1.26
N GLU A 49 -4.96 -11.46 0.70
CA GLU A 49 -4.08 -10.51 1.40
C GLU A 49 -3.80 -9.29 0.52
N SER A 50 -3.57 -8.15 1.14
CA SER A 50 -3.37 -6.87 0.48
C SER A 50 -2.29 -6.04 1.15
N PHE A 51 -1.56 -5.26 0.36
CA PHE A 51 -0.56 -4.31 0.85
C PHE A 51 -0.73 -3.00 0.11
N ALA A 52 -0.76 -1.89 0.84
CA ALA A 52 -0.93 -0.54 0.30
C ALA A 52 0.08 0.39 0.97
N LYS A 53 0.99 0.97 0.17
CA LYS A 53 2.07 1.85 0.65
C LYS A 53 2.32 3.01 -0.30
N TYR A 54 2.55 4.18 0.29
CA TYR A 54 3.08 5.34 -0.42
C TYR A 54 4.60 5.43 -0.20
N TYR A 55 5.37 5.32 -1.29
CA TYR A 55 6.81 5.46 -1.30
C TYR A 55 7.16 6.92 -1.61
N ALA A 56 7.40 7.71 -0.55
CA ALA A 56 7.64 9.15 -0.67
C ALA A 56 8.90 9.50 -1.48
N ASP A 57 9.94 8.66 -1.41
CA ASP A 57 11.17 8.77 -2.19
C ASP A 57 10.94 8.59 -3.70
N LEU A 58 9.94 7.78 -4.07
CA LEU A 58 9.56 7.52 -5.46
C LEU A 58 8.40 8.40 -5.95
N ASP A 59 7.75 9.16 -5.06
CA ASP A 59 6.44 9.80 -5.28
C ASP A 59 5.44 8.81 -5.94
N ALA A 60 5.35 7.61 -5.38
CA ALA A 60 4.58 6.51 -5.97
C ALA A 60 3.74 5.78 -4.93
N VAL A 61 2.53 5.39 -5.31
CA VAL A 61 1.68 4.47 -4.54
C VAL A 61 1.81 3.08 -5.14
N MET A 62 1.98 2.07 -4.28
CA MET A 62 1.94 0.67 -4.64
C MET A 62 0.81 -0.02 -3.88
N VAL A 63 -0.07 -0.68 -4.62
CA VAL A 63 -1.13 -1.53 -4.08
C VAL A 63 -0.99 -2.92 -4.70
N THR A 64 -0.92 -3.94 -3.86
CA THR A 64 -0.92 -5.34 -4.29
C THR A 64 -2.06 -6.11 -3.64
N PHE A 65 -2.70 -6.95 -4.45
CA PHE A 65 -3.73 -7.88 -4.00
C PHE A 65 -3.32 -9.28 -4.39
N TYR A 66 -3.36 -10.19 -3.42
CA TYR A 66 -3.10 -11.61 -3.62
C TYR A 66 -4.39 -12.36 -3.29
N SER A 67 -4.82 -13.22 -4.21
CA SER A 67 -6.08 -13.99 -4.11
C SER A 67 -5.89 -15.37 -3.46
N THR A 68 -4.90 -15.49 -2.59
CA THR A 68 -4.69 -16.70 -1.82
C THR A 68 -3.97 -16.40 -0.52
N THR A 69 -4.31 -17.14 0.54
CA THR A 69 -3.60 -17.09 1.82
C THR A 69 -3.33 -18.49 2.33
N ASP A 70 -2.52 -18.61 3.37
CA ASP A 70 -2.26 -19.85 4.10
C ASP A 70 -2.22 -19.54 5.61
N ARG A 71 -2.50 -20.55 6.43
CA ARG A 71 -2.57 -20.37 7.89
C ARG A 71 -1.19 -20.17 8.53
N ASP A 72 -0.15 -20.62 7.86
CA ASP A 72 1.23 -20.57 8.36
C ASP A 72 1.94 -19.25 7.97
N LEU A 73 1.22 -18.33 7.30
CA LEU A 73 1.70 -17.02 6.84
C LEU A 73 2.93 -17.10 5.91
N ILE A 74 3.12 -18.24 5.24
CA ILE A 74 4.22 -18.42 4.28
C ILE A 74 4.01 -17.51 3.06
N LYS A 75 2.78 -17.38 2.58
CA LYS A 75 2.42 -16.51 1.46
C LYS A 75 2.53 -15.04 1.84
N TRP A 76 2.14 -14.68 3.06
CA TRP A 76 2.33 -13.33 3.59
C TRP A 76 3.80 -12.91 3.53
N ASN A 77 4.69 -13.74 4.09
CA ASN A 77 6.13 -13.48 4.08
C ASN A 77 6.68 -13.41 2.64
N LEU A 78 6.17 -14.27 1.74
CA LEU A 78 6.52 -14.22 0.33
C LEU A 78 6.05 -12.91 -0.33
N ALA A 79 4.84 -12.45 -0.03
CA ALA A 79 4.29 -11.20 -0.54
C ALA A 79 5.13 -10.00 -0.07
N GLU A 80 5.58 -9.97 1.18
CA GLU A 80 6.49 -8.93 1.67
C GLU A 80 7.80 -8.90 0.89
N ILE A 81 8.40 -10.06 0.62
CA ILE A 81 9.63 -10.16 -0.19
C ILE A 81 9.38 -9.68 -1.63
N LEU A 82 8.25 -10.05 -2.24
CA LEU A 82 7.87 -9.63 -3.59
C LEU A 82 7.65 -8.11 -3.65
N ASN A 83 6.89 -7.55 -2.71
CA ASN A 83 6.61 -6.12 -2.63
C ASN A 83 7.91 -5.31 -2.48
N ALA A 84 8.83 -5.75 -1.61
CA ALA A 84 10.14 -5.11 -1.46
C ALA A 84 10.98 -5.17 -2.75
N ARG A 85 10.88 -6.27 -3.52
CA ARG A 85 11.54 -6.39 -4.83
C ARG A 85 10.92 -5.45 -5.86
N PHE A 86 9.59 -5.32 -5.91
CA PHE A 86 8.91 -4.41 -6.82
C PHE A 86 9.34 -2.96 -6.58
N ALA A 87 9.36 -2.50 -5.33
CA ALA A 87 9.80 -1.16 -4.99
C ALA A 87 11.24 -0.90 -5.46
N ARG A 88 12.14 -1.87 -5.24
CA ARG A 88 13.54 -1.77 -5.68
C ARG A 88 13.70 -1.70 -7.19
N ILE A 89 12.93 -2.49 -7.94
CA ILE A 89 12.98 -2.47 -9.41
C ILE A 89 12.48 -1.11 -9.92
N ILE A 90 11.35 -0.63 -9.42
CA ILE A 90 10.78 0.66 -9.81
C ILE A 90 11.75 1.81 -9.51
N GLY A 91 12.40 1.79 -8.32
CA GLY A 91 13.41 2.78 -7.98
C GLY A 91 14.58 2.80 -8.95
N ARG A 92 15.11 1.63 -9.33
CA ARG A 92 16.19 1.51 -10.33
C ARG A 92 15.78 2.06 -11.70
N GLU A 93 14.59 1.70 -12.16
CA GLU A 93 14.06 2.16 -13.46
C GLU A 93 13.84 3.68 -13.50
N ARG A 94 13.47 4.32 -12.38
CA ARG A 94 13.41 5.78 -12.30
C ARG A 94 14.79 6.40 -12.36
N SER A 95 15.73 5.95 -11.52
CA SER A 95 17.09 6.48 -11.52
C SER A 95 17.80 6.36 -12.88
N ALA A 96 17.53 5.29 -13.64
CA ALA A 96 18.08 5.11 -14.98
C ALA A 96 17.47 6.05 -16.04
N LYS A 97 16.28 6.62 -15.80
CA LYS A 97 15.63 7.58 -16.70
C LYS A 97 16.00 9.03 -16.39
N ASP A 98 16.35 9.31 -15.13
CA ASP A 98 16.66 10.66 -14.65
C ASP A 98 18.14 11.04 -14.83
N GLY A 99 19.01 10.09 -15.17
CA GLY A 99 20.45 10.29 -15.43
C GLY A 99 20.80 10.23 -16.91
#